data_AF-A0A0D8ZKI7-F1
#
_entry.id   AF-A0A0D8ZKI7-F1
#
_cell.length_a   1.000
_cell.length_b   1.000
_cell.length_c   1.000
_cell.angle_alpha   90.00
_cell.angle_beta   90.00
_cell.angle_gamma   90.00
#
_symmetry.space_group_name_H-M   'P 1'
#
loop_
_entity.id
_entity.type
_entity.pdbx_description
1 polymer ?
#
loop_
_entity_poly.entity_id
_entity_poly.type
_entity_poly.pdbx_seq_one_letter_code
_entity_poly.pdbx_strand_id
1 'polypeptide(L)'
;MSDCTQALKKRIAELEAELRAMRRQIEAQRQKIAYTFGQEFLALLDGDPHTRVIITDIVQKLAIEDEQGNTVCETNSSLVGKIIQVRFRSLRKGS
;
A
#
# COMPACT_ATOMS: atom_id res chain seq x y z
N MET A 1 -15.24 -32.53 -23.99
CA MET A 1 -15.15 -31.17 -23.40
C MET A 1 -14.95 -30.21 -24.55
N SER A 2 -15.79 -29.16 -24.66
CA SER A 2 -15.84 -28.25 -25.82
C SER A 2 -14.54 -27.47 -26.03
N ASP A 3 -14.11 -27.26 -27.28
CA ASP A 3 -12.94 -26.47 -27.68
C ASP A 3 -12.97 -25.05 -27.08
N CYS A 4 -14.17 -24.50 -26.87
CA CYS A 4 -14.38 -23.22 -26.19
C CYS A 4 -13.88 -23.25 -24.73
N THR A 5 -14.12 -24.35 -24.02
CA THR A 5 -13.64 -24.53 -22.64
C THR A 5 -12.11 -24.60 -22.58
N GLN A 6 -11.45 -25.21 -23.57
CA GLN A 6 -9.99 -25.26 -23.63
C GLN A 6 -9.39 -23.88 -23.95
N ALA A 7 -9.98 -23.15 -24.91
CA ALA A 7 -9.56 -21.78 -25.23
C ALA A 7 -9.68 -20.84 -24.02
N LEU A 8 -10.78 -20.92 -23.28
CA LEU A 8 -10.99 -20.14 -22.05
C LEU A 8 -9.96 -20.48 -20.98
N LYS A 9 -9.67 -21.77 -20.73
CA LYS A 9 -8.64 -22.18 -19.77
C LYS A 9 -7.26 -21.64 -20.13
N LYS A 10 -6.90 -21.68 -21.41
CA LYS A 10 -5.63 -21.10 -21.89
C LYS A 10 -5.59 -19.59 -21.62
N ARG A 11 -6.66 -18.87 -21.93
CA ARG A 11 -6.73 -17.42 -21.71
C ARG A 11 -6.65 -17.05 -20.22
N ILE A 12 -7.29 -17.83 -19.34
CA ILE A 12 -7.19 -17.64 -17.88
C ILE A 12 -5.73 -17.80 -17.43
N ALA A 13 -5.04 -18.85 -17.88
CA ALA A 13 -3.65 -19.08 -17.50
C ALA A 13 -2.71 -17.95 -17.97
N GLU A 14 -2.94 -17.41 -19.17
CA GLU A 14 -2.20 -16.24 -19.68
C GLU A 14 -2.43 -15.00 -18.79
N LEU A 15 -3.70 -14.69 -18.47
CA LEU A 15 -4.05 -13.55 -17.62
C LEU A 15 -3.49 -13.69 -16.19
N GLU A 16 -3.49 -14.90 -15.63
CA GLU A 16 -2.88 -15.18 -14.33
C GLU A 16 -1.36 -14.99 -14.33
N ALA A 17 -0.70 -15.28 -15.45
CA ALA A 17 0.73 -15.04 -15.62
C ALA A 17 1.03 -13.54 -15.74
N GLU A 18 0.26 -12.81 -16.54
CA GLU A 18 0.35 -11.34 -16.67
C GLU A 18 0.14 -10.66 -15.31
N LEU A 19 -0.90 -11.04 -14.55
CA LEU A 19 -1.14 -10.52 -13.20
C LEU A 19 0.02 -10.78 -12.25
N ARG A 20 0.62 -11.98 -12.30
CA ARG A 20 1.80 -12.30 -11.49
C ARG A 20 3.00 -11.45 -11.87
N ALA A 21 3.23 -11.21 -13.16
CA ALA A 21 4.30 -10.35 -13.64
C ALA A 21 4.09 -8.89 -13.17
N MET A 22 2.88 -8.34 -13.34
CA MET A 22 2.54 -6.99 -12.87
C MET A 22 2.74 -6.84 -11.36
N ARG A 23 2.30 -7.81 -10.55
CA ARG A 23 2.51 -7.79 -9.09
C ARG A 23 3.99 -7.72 -8.73
N ARG A 24 4.84 -8.51 -9.39
CA ARG A 24 6.30 -8.47 -9.17
C ARG A 24 6.90 -7.13 -9.55
N GLN A 25 6.47 -6.56 -10.66
CA GLN A 25 6.93 -5.24 -11.11
C GLN A 25 6.56 -4.14 -10.13
N ILE A 26 5.31 -4.12 -9.64
CA ILE A 26 4.83 -3.16 -8.65
C ILE A 26 5.65 -3.28 -7.35
N GLU A 27 5.92 -4.51 -6.90
CA GLU A 27 6.69 -4.74 -5.68
C GLU A 27 8.14 -4.24 -5.83
N ALA A 28 8.79 -4.52 -6.97
CA ALA A 28 10.12 -4.01 -7.26
C ALA A 28 10.15 -2.47 -7.31
N GLN A 29 9.13 -1.84 -7.90
CA GLN A 29 9.01 -0.38 -7.92
C GLN A 29 8.83 0.20 -6.51
N ARG A 30 8.01 -0.42 -5.66
CA ARG A 30 7.83 -0.02 -4.26
C ARG A 30 9.14 -0.10 -3.48
N GLN A 31 9.89 -1.20 -3.63
CA GLN A 31 11.19 -1.37 -2.99
C GLN A 31 12.19 -0.31 -3.45
N LYS A 32 12.22 0.00 -4.76
CA LYS A 32 13.07 1.06 -5.30
C LYS A 32 12.73 2.42 -4.70
N ILE A 33 11.44 2.79 -4.65
CA ILE A 33 10.98 4.04 -4.03
C ILE A 33 11.39 4.09 -2.56
N ALA A 34 11.14 3.01 -1.80
CA ALA A 34 11.50 2.92 -0.39
C ALA A 34 13.01 3.06 -0.17
N TYR A 35 13.83 2.45 -1.02
CA TYR A 35 15.28 2.57 -0.94
C TYR A 35 15.74 4.00 -1.26
N THR A 36 15.28 4.58 -2.37
CA THR A 36 15.71 5.91 -2.82
C THR A 36 15.30 7.00 -1.85
N PHE A 37 14.02 7.05 -1.47
CA PHE A 37 13.51 8.14 -0.64
C PHE A 37 13.61 7.84 0.86
N GLY A 38 13.64 6.56 1.25
CA GLY A 38 13.74 6.18 2.65
C GLY A 38 15.08 6.55 3.26
N GLN A 39 16.19 6.40 2.52
CA GLN A 39 17.51 6.78 3.02
C GLN A 39 17.65 8.30 3.22
N GLU A 40 17.19 9.09 2.26
CA GLU A 40 17.19 10.56 2.37
C GLU A 40 16.30 11.03 3.54
N PHE A 41 15.14 10.41 3.71
CA PHE A 41 14.24 10.71 4.80
C PHE A 41 14.84 10.35 6.16
N LEU A 42 15.46 9.18 6.31
CA LEU A 42 16.13 8.75 7.54
C LEU A 42 17.28 9.69 7.92
N ALA A 43 18.09 10.12 6.95
CA ALA A 43 19.17 11.07 7.19
C ALA A 43 18.66 12.42 7.76
N LEU A 44 17.48 12.88 7.34
CA LEU A 44 16.85 14.08 7.89
C LEU A 44 16.36 13.89 9.33
N LEU A 45 15.92 12.68 9.69
CA LEU A 45 15.49 12.35 11.05
C LEU A 45 16.67 12.24 12.02
N ASP A 46 17.73 11.53 11.60
CA ASP A 46 18.93 11.29 12.41
C ASP A 46 19.70 12.59 12.70
N GLY A 47 19.57 13.60 11.84
CA GLY A 47 20.21 14.91 12.00
C GLY A 47 19.63 15.81 13.09
N ASP A 48 18.42 15.54 13.62
CA ASP A 48 17.82 16.32 14.70
C ASP A 48 17.21 15.38 15.77
N PRO A 49 17.85 15.23 16.95
CA PRO A 49 17.38 14.34 18.01
C PRO A 49 16.04 14.79 18.64
N HIS A 50 15.53 15.97 18.30
CA HIS A 50 14.22 16.44 18.72
C HIS A 50 13.12 16.24 17.66
N THR A 51 13.45 15.66 16.51
CA THR A 51 12.46 15.31 15.48
C THR A 51 11.44 14.32 16.04
N ARG A 52 10.16 14.61 15.82
CA ARG A 52 9.07 13.68 16.13
C ARG A 52 8.45 13.17 14.84
N VAL A 53 8.37 11.85 14.72
CA VAL A 53 7.67 11.17 13.63
C VAL A 53 6.43 10.51 14.19
N ILE A 54 5.29 10.79 13.57
CA ILE A 54 4.00 10.15 13.88
C ILE A 54 3.57 9.40 12.62
N ILE A 55 3.28 8.11 12.76
CA ILE A 55 2.79 7.26 11.69
C ILE A 55 1.35 6.88 12.04
N THR A 56 0.42 7.27 11.18
CA THR A 56 -1.00 6.95 11.33
C THR A 56 -1.41 5.98 10.24
N ASP A 57 -1.90 4.81 10.64
CA ASP A 57 -2.40 3.79 9.73
C ASP A 57 -3.82 4.13 9.28
N ILE A 58 -4.05 4.09 7.97
CA ILE A 58 -5.39 4.19 7.39
C ILE A 58 -5.84 2.76 7.10
N VAL A 59 -6.80 2.29 7.88
CA VAL A 59 -7.47 0.99 7.68
C VAL A 59 -8.85 1.23 7.09
N GLN A 60 -9.21 0.44 6.09
CA GLN A 60 -10.54 0.48 5.49
C GLN A 60 -11.26 -0.84 5.74
N LYS A 61 -12.38 -0.74 6.46
CA LYS A 61 -13.36 -1.81 6.55
C LYS A 61 -14.42 -1.57 5.48
N LEU A 62 -14.66 -2.58 4.65
CA LEU A 62 -15.77 -2.61 3.72
C LEU A 62 -16.76 -3.65 4.24
N ALA A 63 -18.00 -3.25 4.44
CA ALA A 63 -19.11 -4.15 4.73
C ALA A 63 -20.09 -4.08 3.56
N ILE A 64 -20.50 -5.24 3.08
CA ILE A 64 -21.53 -5.39 2.05
C ILE A 64 -22.78 -5.86 2.78
N GLU A 65 -23.85 -5.08 2.68
CA GLU A 65 -25.13 -5.35 3.32
C GLU A 65 -26.18 -5.79 2.29
N ASP A 66 -27.14 -6.61 2.72
CA ASP A 66 -28.32 -6.94 1.94
C ASP A 66 -29.38 -5.82 1.99
N GLU A 67 -30.50 -6.01 1.28
CA GLU A 67 -31.60 -5.04 1.24
C GLU A 67 -32.31 -4.86 2.60
N GLN A 68 -32.11 -5.78 3.55
CA GLN A 68 -32.63 -5.69 4.91
C GLN A 68 -31.60 -5.07 5.89
N GLY A 69 -30.39 -4.72 5.42
CA GLY A 69 -29.32 -4.14 6.22
C GLY A 69 -28.47 -5.16 6.98
N ASN A 70 -28.56 -6.46 6.68
CA ASN A 70 -27.69 -7.45 7.30
C ASN A 70 -26.34 -7.52 6.58
N THR A 71 -25.23 -7.56 7.33
CA THR A 71 -23.90 -7.74 6.75
C THR A 71 -23.75 -9.14 6.16
N VAL A 72 -23.52 -9.22 4.85
CA VAL A 72 -23.33 -10.47 4.10
C VAL A 72 -21.84 -10.79 3.95
N CYS A 73 -21.01 -9.74 3.87
CA CYS A 73 -19.56 -9.88 3.72
C CYS A 73 -18.87 -8.67 4.36
N GLU A 74 -17.77 -8.91 5.07
CA GLU A 74 -16.90 -7.86 5.55
C GLU A 74 -15.43 -8.13 5.23
N THR A 75 -14.67 -7.07 4.99
CA THR A 75 -13.21 -7.16 4.95
C THR A 75 -12.63 -7.04 6.35
N ASN A 76 -11.53 -7.75 6.62
CA ASN A 76 -10.84 -7.77 7.92
C ASN A 76 -10.06 -6.47 8.23
N SER A 77 -10.60 -5.30 7.85
CA SER A 77 -9.96 -3.99 8.01
C SER A 77 -8.55 -3.94 7.38
N SER A 78 -8.50 -4.01 6.05
CA SER A 78 -7.25 -3.96 5.30
C SER A 78 -6.55 -2.62 5.49
N LEU A 79 -5.23 -2.64 5.74
CA LEU A 79 -4.40 -1.43 5.67
C LEU A 79 -4.41 -0.92 4.22
N VAL A 80 -4.96 0.28 4.00
CA VAL A 80 -5.05 0.90 2.68
C VAL A 80 -4.07 2.05 2.50
N GLY A 81 -3.48 2.57 3.59
CA GLY A 81 -2.48 3.62 3.51
C GLY A 81 -1.84 3.95 4.86
N LYS A 82 -0.83 4.82 4.83
CA LYS A 82 -0.22 5.41 6.02
C LYS A 82 -0.02 6.91 5.81
N ILE A 83 -0.26 7.71 6.83
CA ILE A 83 0.11 9.12 6.88
C ILE A 83 1.35 9.23 7.76
N ILE A 84 2.41 9.83 7.23
CA ILE A 84 3.65 10.08 7.97
C ILE A 84 3.74 11.58 8.22
N GLN A 85 3.63 11.98 9.48
CA GLN A 85 3.80 13.36 9.90
C GLN A 85 5.16 13.51 10.57
N VAL A 86 5.98 14.43 10.06
CA VAL A 86 7.29 14.75 10.64
C VAL A 86 7.27 16.17 11.18
N ARG A 87 7.68 16.32 12.43
CA ARG A 87 7.83 17.61 13.09
C ARG A 87 9.29 17.81 13.46
N PHE A 88 9.95 18.68 12.70
CA PHE A 88 11.29 19.17 12.99
C PHE A 88 11.24 20.26 14.05
N ARG A 89 12.35 20.47 14.77
CA ARG A 89 12.47 21.64 15.64
C ARG A 89 12.52 22.91 14.79
N SER A 90 11.74 23.92 15.17
CA SER A 90 11.84 25.24 14.55
C SER A 90 13.26 25.78 14.80
N LEU A 91 13.99 26.06 13.72
CA LEU A 91 15.23 26.84 13.78
C LEU A 91 14.85 28.23 14.33
N ARG A 92 15.08 28.46 15.63
CA ARG A 92 15.03 29.81 16.17
C ARG A 92 16.08 30.61 15.38
N LYS A 93 15.62 31.57 14.56
CA LYS A 93 16.52 32.61 14.04
C LYS A 93 17.11 33.30 15.26
N GLY A 94 18.41 33.12 15.45
CA GLY A 94 19.17 33.82 16.48
C GLY A 94 18.98 35.32 16.30
N SER A 95 18.63 35.96 17.41
CA SER A 95 18.70 37.40 17.69
C SER A 95 20.10 37.96 17.47
#